data_AF-A0A2B4N0T3-F1
#
_entry.id   AF-A0A2B4N0T3-F1
#
_cell.length_a   1.000
_cell.length_b   1.000
_cell.length_c   1.000
_cell.angle_alpha   90.00
_cell.angle_beta   90.00
_cell.angle_gamma   90.00
#
_symmetry.space_group_name_H-M   'P 1'
#
loop_
_entity.id
_entity.type
_entity.pdbx_description
1 polymer ?
#
loop_
_entity_poly.entity_id
_entity_poly.type
_entity_poly.pdbx_seq_one_letter_code
_entity_poly.pdbx_strand_id
1 'polypeptide(L)' 'MNKNARGYVQDSYHSLHEAKQSLENALQTVEKTDNRERIEQSLQAVEHALQKCDHAVHILEQE' A
#
# COMPACT_ATOMS: atom_id res chain seq x y z
N MET A 1 4.77 14.67 20.74
CA MET A 1 3.99 13.46 21.07
C MET A 1 4.57 12.31 20.27
N ASN A 2 4.98 11.21 20.91
CA ASN A 2 5.40 10.00 20.19
C ASN A 2 4.17 9.36 19.53
N LYS A 3 4.28 8.94 18.28
CA LYS A 3 3.24 8.14 17.64
C LYS A 3 3.13 6.81 18.39
N ASN A 4 1.90 6.35 18.63
CA ASN A 4 1.64 5.01 19.16
C ASN A 4 1.69 3.98 18.00
N ALA A 5 1.64 2.69 18.33
CA ALA A 5 1.68 1.62 17.33
C ALA A 5 0.63 1.83 16.23
N ARG A 6 -0.61 2.20 16.60
CA ARG A 6 -1.68 2.55 15.67
C ARG A 6 -1.29 3.69 14.72
N GLY A 7 -0.68 4.75 15.22
CA GLY A 7 -0.22 5.88 14.40
C GLY A 7 0.83 5.46 13.36
N TYR A 8 1.77 4.59 13.73
CA TYR A 8 2.74 4.05 12.78
C TYR A 8 2.11 3.13 11.72
N VAL A 9 1.11 2.33 12.11
CA VAL A 9 0.38 1.48 11.15
C VAL A 9 -0.51 2.33 10.23
N GLN A 10 -1.17 3.38 10.74
CA GLN A 10 -1.92 4.33 9.92
C GLN A 10 -1.04 5.09 8.93
N ASP A 11 0.15 5.55 9.36
CA ASP A 11 1.12 6.16 8.45
C ASP A 11 1.51 5.18 7.34
N SER A 12 1.81 3.93 7.72
CA SER A 12 2.20 2.88 6.77
C SER A 12 1.08 2.59 5.77
N TYR A 13 -0.17 2.54 6.24
CA TYR A 13 -1.35 2.41 5.39
C TYR A 13 -1.44 3.57 4.37
N HIS A 14 -1.25 4.81 4.82
CA HIS A 14 -1.28 5.97 3.95
C HIS A 14 -0.17 5.93 2.89
N SER A 15 1.07 5.64 3.28
CA SER A 15 2.20 5.53 2.36
C SER A 15 2.02 4.39 1.34
N LEU A 16 1.45 3.26 1.74
CA LEU A 16 1.12 2.17 0.82
C LEU A 16 0.01 2.59 -0.16
N HIS A 17 -0.95 3.40 0.27
CA HIS A 17 -1.99 3.91 -0.62
C HIS A 17 -1.42 4.88 -1.67
N GLU A 18 -0.51 5.76 -1.27
CA GLU A 18 0.22 6.63 -2.21
C GLU A 18 1.07 5.81 -3.18
N ALA A 19 1.75 4.76 -2.70
CA ALA A 19 2.51 3.85 -3.55
C ALA A 19 1.61 3.12 -4.55
N LYS A 20 0.42 2.67 -4.13
CA LYS A 20 -0.59 2.08 -5.02
C LYS A 20 -0.95 3.03 -6.15
N GLN A 21 -1.30 4.27 -5.84
CA GLN A 21 -1.66 5.27 -6.85
C GLN A 21 -0.50 5.56 -7.81
N SER A 22 0.74 5.59 -7.30
CA SER A 22 1.93 5.76 -8.14
C SER A 22 2.11 4.60 -9.12
N LEU A 23 1.90 3.36 -8.67
CA LEU A 23 1.96 2.16 -9.51
C LEU A 23 0.82 2.12 -10.54
N GLU A 24 -0.40 2.52 -10.18
CA GLU A 24 -1.52 2.65 -11.12
C GLU A 24 -1.22 3.66 -12.22
N ASN A 25 -0.64 4.82 -11.87
CA ASN A 25 -0.17 5.80 -12.85
C ASN A 25 0.97 5.25 -13.73
N ALA A 26 1.87 4.45 -13.16
CA ALA A 26 2.92 3.79 -13.93
C ALA A 26 2.33 2.80 -14.96
N LEU A 27 1.26 2.08 -14.62
CA LEU A 27 0.54 1.21 -15.57
C LEU A 27 -0.10 1.96 -16.73
N GLN A 28 -0.50 3.22 -16.53
CA GLN A 28 -1.06 4.05 -17.61
C GLN A 28 0.02 4.57 -18.57
N THR A 29 1.28 4.66 -18.12
CA THR A 29 2.39 5.24 -18.89
C THR A 29 3.34 4.19 -19.47
N VAL A 30 3.23 2.94 -19.04
CA VAL A 30 4.14 1.86 -19.47
C VAL A 30 3.83 1.38 -20.89
N GLU A 31 4.81 1.49 -21.78
CA GLU A 31 4.67 1.08 -23.18
C GLU A 31 5.04 -0.39 -23.42
N LYS A 32 5.87 -0.98 -22.54
CA LYS A 32 6.37 -2.36 -22.66
C LYS A 32 5.56 -3.32 -21.80
N THR A 33 5.03 -4.38 -22.40
CA THR A 33 4.22 -5.41 -21.72
C THR A 33 4.96 -6.10 -20.57
N ASP A 34 6.25 -6.44 -20.72
CA ASP A 34 7.05 -7.02 -19.62
C ASP A 34 7.16 -6.09 -18.40
N ASN A 35 7.26 -4.78 -18.64
CA ASN A 35 7.30 -3.80 -17.55
C ASN A 35 5.92 -3.66 -16.91
N ARG A 36 4.85 -3.79 -17.69
CA ARG A 36 3.47 -3.79 -17.19
C ARG A 36 3.24 -4.93 -16.21
N GLU A 37 3.62 -6.16 -16.56
CA GLU A 37 3.46 -7.32 -15.68
C GLU A 37 4.20 -7.13 -14.34
N ARG A 38 5.42 -6.60 -14.38
CA ARG A 38 6.20 -6.28 -13.16
C ARG A 38 5.54 -5.23 -12.28
N ILE A 39 4.92 -4.21 -12.89
CA ILE A 39 4.18 -3.18 -12.16
C ILE A 39 2.89 -3.78 -11.58
N GLU A 40 2.18 -4.64 -12.31
CA GLU A 40 0.98 -5.35 -11.82
C GLU A 40 1.32 -6.26 -10.62
N GLN A 41 2.43 -6.99 -10.67
CA GLN A 41 2.92 -7.78 -9.53
C GLN A 41 3.24 -6.90 -8.31
N SER A 42 3.87 -5.75 -8.54
CA SER A 42 4.15 -4.78 -7.47
C SER A 42 2.87 -4.21 -6.88
N LEU A 43 1.88 -3.90 -7.72
CA LEU A 43 0.58 -3.40 -7.32
C LEU A 43 -0.14 -4.41 -6.42
N GLN A 44 -0.18 -5.68 -6.84
CA GLN A 44 -0.77 -6.76 -6.06
C GLN A 44 -0.12 -6.90 -4.68
N ALA A 45 1.22 -6.79 -4.60
CA ALA A 45 1.92 -6.85 -3.32
C ALA A 45 1.54 -5.69 -2.39
N VAL A 46 1.41 -4.48 -2.95
CA VAL A 46 0.97 -3.30 -2.19
C VAL A 46 -0.48 -3.43 -1.72
N GLU A 47 -1.38 -3.97 -2.54
CA GLU A 47 -2.78 -4.21 -2.14
C GLU A 47 -2.88 -5.23 -1.00
N HIS A 48 -2.09 -6.29 -1.04
CA HIS A 48 -1.98 -7.24 0.06
C HIS A 48 -1.43 -6.59 1.34
N ALA A 49 -0.43 -5.71 1.21
CA ALA A 49 0.10 -4.97 2.36
C ALA A 49 -0.93 -4.00 2.95
N LEU A 50 -1.70 -3.30 2.11
CA LEU A 50 -2.79 -2.41 2.52
C LEU A 50 -3.83 -3.16 3.35
N GLN A 51 -4.29 -4.33 2.89
CA GLN A 51 -5.24 -5.16 3.63
C GLN A 51 -4.71 -5.58 5.00
N LYS A 52 -3.42 -5.92 5.10
CA LYS A 52 -2.80 -6.28 6.38
C LYS A 52 -2.68 -5.08 7.32
N CYS A 53 -2.32 -3.92 6.80
CA CYS A 53 -2.25 -2.68 7.57
C CYS A 53 -3.62 -2.28 8.09
N ASP A 54 -4.65 -2.32 7.24
CA ASP A 54 -6.04 -2.04 7.61
C ASP A 54 -6.51 -2.97 8.74
N HIS A 55 -6.29 -4.28 8.59
CA HIS A 55 -6.59 -5.26 9.62
C HIS A 55 -5.84 -4.98 10.94
N ALA A 56 -4.57 -4.59 10.86
CA ALA A 56 -3.78 -4.23 12.05
C ALA A 56 -4.29 -2.95 12.71
N VAL A 57 -4.71 -1.92 11.97
CA VAL A 57 -5.37 -0.73 12.53
C VAL A 57 -6.63 -1.13 13.28
N HIS A 58 -7.47 -1.97 12.67
CA HIS A 58 -8.72 -2.44 13.28
C HIS A 58 -8.50 -3.22 14.58
N ILE A 59 -7.48 -4.08 14.65
CA ILE A 59 -7.13 -4.79 15.89
C ILE A 59 -6.67 -3.80 16.95
N LEU A 60 -5.77 -2.88 16.60
CA LEU A 60 -5.20 -1.88 17.52
C LEU A 60 -6.21 -0.81 17.95
N GLU A 61 -7.38 -0.71 17.30
CA GLU A 61 -8.50 0.14 17.74
C GLU A 61 -9.41 -0.54 18.78
N GLN A 62 -9.36 -1.88 18.88
CA GLN A 62 -10.17 -2.65 19.82
C GLN A 62 -9.46 -2.95 21.15
N GLU A 63 -8.15 -2.73 21.23
CA GLU A 63 -7.33 -2.77 22.47
C GLU A 63 -7.29 -1.42 23.19
#